data_AF-A0A6A6PP21-F1
#
_entry.id   AF-A0A6A6PP21-F1
#
_cell.length_a   1.000
_cell.length_b   1.000
_cell.length_c   1.000
_cell.angle_alpha   90.00
_cell.angle_beta   90.00
_cell.angle_gamma   90.00
#
_symmetry.space_group_name_H-M   'P 1'
#
loop_
_entity.id
_entity.type
_entity.pdbx_description
1 polymer ?
#
loop_
_entity_poly.entity_id
_entity_poly.type
_entity_poly.pdbx_seq_one_letter_code
_entity_poly.pdbx_strand_id
1 'polypeptide(L)' 'SDSSIRILNQRPKPQCWEHGCNGRQFSTFSNLLRHQREKSGTAAKSYCPKCGAEFTRTTARNGHLAHDKCTKQGRPSE' A
#
# COMPACT_ATOMS: atom_id res chain seq x y z
N SER A 1 5.18 4.07 43.31
CA SER A 1 6.43 3.77 42.57
C SER A 1 6.43 2.29 42.27
N ASP A 2 6.03 1.88 41.07
CA ASP A 2 6.18 0.49 40.63
C ASP A 2 6.42 0.43 39.12
N SER A 3 7.68 0.17 38.79
CA SER A 3 8.12 -0.73 37.74
C SER A 3 7.65 -0.47 36.32
N SER A 4 8.40 0.43 35.65
CA SER A 4 8.48 0.57 34.20
C SER A 4 8.77 -0.78 33.53
N ILE A 5 7.75 -1.44 32.99
CA ILE A 5 7.91 -2.61 32.12
C ILE A 5 8.59 -2.15 30.82
N ARG A 6 9.93 -2.19 30.79
CA ARG A 6 10.70 -2.05 29.56
C ARG A 6 10.58 -3.38 28.80
N ILE A 7 9.53 -3.52 27.98
CA ILE A 7 9.51 -4.55 26.93
C ILE A 7 10.61 -4.23 25.93
N LEU A 8 11.83 -4.70 26.21
CA LEU A 8 12.92 -4.82 25.25
C LEU A 8 12.60 -5.98 24.31
N ASN A 9 11.68 -5.74 23.39
CA ASN A 9 11.53 -6.61 22.22
C ASN A 9 11.18 -5.78 21.00
N GLN A 10 11.97 -4.74 20.73
CA GLN A 10 11.89 -4.03 19.46
C GLN A 10 12.49 -4.91 18.38
N ARG A 11 11.70 -5.89 17.90
CA ARG A 11 11.98 -6.52 16.61
C ARG A 11 12.24 -5.40 15.61
N PRO A 12 13.36 -5.45 14.86
CA PRO A 12 13.67 -4.40 13.91
C PRO A 12 12.47 -4.22 12.97
N LYS A 13 12.04 -2.97 12.79
CA LYS A 13 10.92 -2.66 11.91
C LYS A 13 11.25 -3.20 10.52
N PRO A 14 10.32 -3.88 9.84
CA PRO A 14 10.56 -4.38 8.50
C PRO A 14 10.89 -3.22 7.55
N GLN A 15 11.95 -3.40 6.75
CA GLN A 15 12.49 -2.38 5.84
C GLN A 15 12.54 -2.90 4.41
N CYS A 16 12.26 -2.02 3.45
CA CYS A 16 12.47 -2.29 2.03
C CYS A 16 13.74 -1.60 1.54
N TRP A 17 14.69 -2.38 1.02
CA TRP A 17 15.90 -1.88 0.37
C TRP A 17 15.86 -2.02 -1.15
N GLU A 18 14.82 -2.66 -1.67
CA GLU A 18 14.63 -2.93 -3.10
C GLU A 18 13.87 -1.79 -3.79
N HIS A 19 13.85 -1.80 -5.13
CA HIS A 19 13.07 -0.86 -5.95
C HIS A 19 13.35 0.64 -5.65
N GLY A 20 14.57 0.97 -5.21
CA GLY A 20 14.95 2.33 -4.83
C GLY A 20 14.34 2.83 -3.51
N CYS A 21 13.89 1.94 -2.62
CA CYS A 21 13.19 2.32 -1.39
C CYS A 21 14.11 2.78 -0.24
N ASN A 22 15.44 2.63 -0.35
CA ASN A 22 16.44 3.17 0.57
C ASN A 22 16.15 2.93 2.06
N GLY A 23 15.68 1.73 2.41
CA GLY A 23 15.44 1.34 3.81
C GLY A 23 14.12 1.82 4.37
N ARG A 24 13.13 2.12 3.51
CA ARG A 24 11.78 2.53 3.92
C ARG A 24 11.21 1.55 4.93
N GLN A 25 10.83 2.07 6.10
CA GLN A 25 10.31 1.29 7.22
C GLN A 25 8.80 1.10 7.14
N PHE A 26 8.34 -0.07 7.58
CA PHE A 26 6.94 -0.44 7.68
C PHE A 26 6.60 -0.79 9.13
N SER A 27 5.36 -0.51 9.52
CA SER A 27 4.85 -0.86 10.85
C SER A 27 4.65 -2.37 11.05
N THR A 28 4.42 -3.10 9.96
CA THR A 28 4.20 -4.56 9.98
C THR A 28 4.82 -5.22 8.77
N PHE A 29 5.16 -6.51 8.90
CA PHE A 29 5.73 -7.30 7.79
C PHE A 29 4.72 -7.44 6.64
N SER A 30 3.43 -7.59 6.95
CA SER A 30 2.36 -7.62 5.94
C SER A 30 2.31 -6.35 5.08
N ASN A 31 2.59 -5.18 5.68
CA ASN A 31 2.66 -3.92 4.95
C ASN A 31 3.89 -3.87 4.03
N LEU A 32 5.05 -4.38 4.47
CA LEU A 32 6.26 -4.52 3.64
C LEU A 32 6.01 -5.46 2.45
N LEU A 33 5.45 -6.65 2.69
CA LEU A 33 5.21 -7.64 1.64
C LEU A 33 4.22 -7.12 0.59
N ARG A 34 3.16 -6.41 1.03
CA ARG A 34 2.25 -5.72 0.12
C ARG A 34 3.00 -4.70 -0.73
N HIS A 35 3.83 -3.88 -0.10
CA HIS A 35 4.63 -2.87 -0.79
C HIS A 35 5.56 -3.48 -1.85
N GLN A 36 6.26 -4.58 -1.53
CA GLN A 36 7.11 -5.28 -2.49
C GLN A 36 6.32 -5.77 -3.72
N ARG A 37 5.13 -6.36 -3.52
CA ARG A 37 4.26 -6.80 -4.64
C ARG A 37 3.80 -5.63 -5.51
N GLU A 38 3.43 -4.52 -4.88
CA GLU A 38 3.01 -3.31 -5.59
C GLU A 38 4.16 -2.70 -6.39
N LYS A 39 5.39 -2.72 -5.86
CA LYS A 39 6.57 -2.17 -6.52
C LYS A 39 7.16 -3.08 -7.60
N SER A 40 7.10 -4.39 -7.43
CA SER A 40 7.53 -5.35 -8.46
C SER A 40 6.54 -5.47 -9.63
N GLY A 41 5.39 -4.78 -9.57
CA GLY A 41 4.36 -4.86 -10.61
C GLY A 41 3.59 -6.19 -10.61
N THR A 42 3.87 -7.09 -9.67
CA THR A 42 3.17 -8.38 -9.52
C THR A 42 1.80 -8.23 -8.87
N ALA A 43 1.50 -7.06 -8.29
CA ALA A 43 0.18 -6.76 -7.77
C ALA A 43 -0.87 -6.74 -8.90
N ALA A 44 -1.92 -7.54 -8.73
CA ALA A 44 -3.06 -7.53 -9.64
C ALA A 44 -3.66 -6.12 -9.72
N LYS A 45 -3.72 -5.59 -10.94
CA LYS A 45 -4.38 -4.32 -11.24
C LYS A 45 -5.89 -4.55 -11.29
N SER A 46 -6.63 -3.58 -10.78
CA SER A 46 -8.08 -3.58 -10.75
C SER A 46 -8.58 -2.26 -11.33
N TYR A 47 -9.59 -2.33 -12.17
CA TYR A 47 -10.09 -1.16 -12.89
C TYR A 47 -11.45 -0.75 -12.34
N CYS A 48 -11.71 0.56 -12.29
CA CYS A 48 -13.04 1.07 -12.03
C CYS A 48 -13.94 0.82 -13.24
N PRO A 49 -15.07 0.13 -13.12
CA PRO A 49 -15.96 -0.13 -14.25
C PRO A 49 -16.66 1.14 -14.77
N LYS A 50 -16.65 2.23 -13.99
CA LYS A 50 -17.31 3.50 -14.37
C LYS A 50 -16.38 4.47 -15.10
N CYS A 51 -15.12 4.63 -14.66
CA CYS A 51 -14.17 5.60 -15.25
C CYS A 51 -12.90 4.97 -15.83
N GLY A 52 -12.71 3.65 -15.71
CA GLY A 52 -11.52 2.97 -16.19
C GLY A 52 -10.24 3.22 -15.36
N ALA A 53 -10.33 3.99 -14.27
CA ALA A 53 -9.17 4.27 -13.42
C ALA A 53 -8.53 2.96 -12.90
N GLU A 54 -7.21 2.88 -12.98
CA GLU A 54 -6.43 1.74 -12.54
C GLU A 54 -6.06 1.86 -11.05
N PHE A 55 -6.23 0.77 -10.32
CA PHE A 55 -5.88 0.65 -8.92
C PHE A 55 -5.08 -0.64 -8.71
N THR A 56 -3.96 -0.54 -8.01
CA THR A 56 -3.17 -1.71 -7.55
C THR A 56 -3.83 -2.46 -6.39
N ARG A 57 -4.95 -1.93 -5.86
CA ARG A 57 -5.66 -2.49 -4.71
C ARG A 57 -7.17 -2.39 -4.88
N THR A 58 -7.86 -3.53 -4.73
CA THR A 58 -9.33 -3.62 -4.75
C THR A 58 -9.99 -2.73 -3.69
N THR A 59 -9.42 -2.64 -2.48
CA THR A 59 -9.94 -1.76 -1.42
C THR A 59 -9.90 -0.28 -1.82
N ALA A 60 -8.86 0.14 -2.55
CA ALA A 60 -8.76 1.51 -3.03
C ALA A 60 -9.81 1.80 -4.10
N ARG A 61 -10.01 0.87 -5.05
CA ARG A 61 -11.10 0.93 -6.04
C ARG A 61 -12.48 0.97 -5.35
N ASN A 62 -12.71 0.13 -4.34
CA ASN A 62 -13.99 0.09 -3.64
C ASN A 62 -14.26 1.40 -2.89
N GLY A 63 -13.26 1.97 -2.22
CA GLY A 63 -13.38 3.29 -1.61
C GLY A 63 -13.63 4.39 -2.65
N HIS A 64 -12.96 4.32 -3.81
CA HIS A 64 -13.22 5.21 -4.94
C HIS A 64 -14.68 5.14 -5.42
N LEU A 65 -15.23 3.92 -5.52
CA LEU A 65 -16.63 3.69 -5.89
C LEU A 65 -17.60 4.17 -4.81
N ALA A 66 -17.29 3.92 -3.53
CA ALA A 66 -18.17 4.23 -2.40
C ALA A 66 -18.26 5.73 -2.11
N HIS A 67 -17.20 6.49 -2.39
CA HIS A 67 -17.19 7.94 -2.20
C HIS A 67 -17.57 8.72 -3.47
N ASP A 68 -18.06 8.05 -4.52
CA ASP A 68 -18.38 8.64 -5.83
C ASP A 68 -17.29 9.56 -6.39
N LYS A 69 -16.02 9.27 -6.05
CA LYS A 69 -14.83 9.98 -6.60
C LYS A 69 -14.55 9.60 -8.05
N CYS A 70 -15.54 8.96 -8.69
CA CYS A 70 -15.52 8.53 -10.05
C CYS A 70 -15.79 9.70 -10.99
N THR A 71 -14.78 10.56 -11.15
CA THR A 71 -14.81 11.61 -12.17
C THR A 71 -14.59 10.96 -13.53
N LYS A 72 -15.49 11.17 -14.48
CA LYS A 72 -15.49 10.57 -15.84
C LYS A 72 -14.36 11.09 -16.75
N GLN A 73 -13.21 11.47 -16.22
CA GLN A 73 -12.09 11.96 -17.02
C GLN A 73 -11.17 10.80 -17.35
N GLY A 74 -11.52 10.12 -18.45
CA GLY A 74 -10.58 9.28 -19.17
C GLY A 74 -9.40 10.13 -19.62
N ARG A 75 -8.23 9.85 -19.07
CA ARG A 75 -6.95 10.02 -19.76
C ARG A 75 -6.05 8.85 -19.34
N PRO A 76 -5.69 7.93 -20.25
CA PRO A 76 -4.56 7.06 -20.00
C PRO A 76 -3.33 7.97 -19.86
N SER A 77 -2.59 7.80 -18.76
CA SER A 77 -1.23 8.33 -18.66
C SER A 77 -0.37 7.60 -19.69
N GLU A 78 0.31 8.36 -20.54
CA GLU A 78 1.31 7.87 -21.53
C GLU A 78 2.37 6.98 -20.90
#